data_AF-A0A7U9KNG7-F1
#
_entry.id   AF-A0A7U9KNG7-F1
#
_cell.length_a   1.000
_cell.length_b   1.000
_cell.length_c   1.000
_cell.angle_alpha   90.00
_cell.angle_beta   90.00
_cell.angle_gamma   90.00
#
_symmetry.space_group_name_H-M   'P 1'
#
loop_
_entity.id
_entity.type
_entity.pdbx_description
1 polymer ?
#
loop_
_entity_poly.entity_id
_entity_poly.type
_entity_poly.pdbx_seq_one_letter_code
_entity_poly.pdbx_strand_id
1 'polypeptide(L)'
;MRQSSTADLVRDLLREQHPDLAGAAVREVAGGGDDQQRRLGDEPAVRMPRTERAPDRRRELCRWLPALSPRLPIPVPNPVRIGEPSACPKPWTVMTWVPGEPMDHASISRGDPAADTLAAFHAPRGGARRRAHQ
;
A
#
# COMPACT_ATOMS: atom_id res chain seq x y z
N MET A 1 -33.92 -5.09 2.85
CA MET A 1 -32.78 -4.19 3.14
C MET A 1 -31.59 -4.71 2.32
N ARG A 2 -31.24 -4.07 1.19
CA ARG A 2 -30.15 -4.58 0.33
C ARG A 2 -28.84 -4.38 1.08
N GLN A 3 -28.10 -5.46 1.31
CA GLN A 3 -26.73 -5.39 1.80
C GLN A 3 -25.91 -4.73 0.70
N SER A 4 -25.51 -3.47 0.89
CA SER A 4 -24.53 -2.86 0.00
C SER A 4 -23.25 -3.68 0.11
N SER A 5 -22.83 -4.27 -1.00
CA SER A 5 -21.55 -4.98 -1.00
C SER A 5 -20.46 -3.97 -0.66
N THR A 6 -19.41 -4.39 0.03
CA THR A 6 -18.23 -3.54 0.29
C THR A 6 -17.69 -2.90 -0.99
N ALA A 7 -17.88 -3.54 -2.15
CA ALA A 7 -17.53 -2.98 -3.45
C ALA A 7 -18.39 -1.75 -3.83
N ASP A 8 -19.69 -1.75 -3.51
CA ASP A 8 -20.59 -0.63 -3.78
C ASP A 8 -20.27 0.55 -2.85
N LEU A 9 -19.96 0.27 -1.59
CA LEU A 9 -19.45 1.27 -0.65
C LEU A 9 -18.17 1.95 -1.19
N VAL A 10 -17.21 1.17 -1.70
CA VAL A 10 -15.98 1.74 -2.29
C VAL A 10 -16.29 2.61 -3.50
N ARG A 11 -17.22 2.20 -4.36
CA ARG A 11 -17.62 3.02 -5.53
C ARG A 11 -18.27 4.33 -5.11
N ASP A 12 -19.11 4.32 -4.09
CA ASP A 12 -19.78 5.53 -3.60
C ASP A 12 -18.78 6.50 -2.96
N LEU A 13 -17.84 5.99 -2.15
CA LEU A 13 -16.74 6.78 -1.59
C LEU A 13 -15.85 7.39 -2.66
N LEU A 14 -15.50 6.62 -3.70
CA LEU A 14 -14.75 7.14 -4.84
C LEU A 14 -15.56 8.19 -5.59
N ARG A 15 -16.86 7.97 -5.84
CA ARG A 15 -17.69 8.96 -6.54
C ARG A 15 -17.81 10.28 -5.78
N GLU A 16 -17.87 10.21 -4.45
CA GLU A 16 -17.95 11.37 -3.58
C GLU A 16 -16.66 12.18 -3.55
N GLN A 17 -15.50 11.51 -3.41
CA GLN A 17 -14.23 12.20 -3.10
C GLN A 17 -13.20 12.17 -4.25
N HIS A 18 -13.21 11.14 -5.09
CA HIS A 18 -12.26 10.91 -6.20
C HIS A 18 -12.97 10.38 -7.46
N PRO A 19 -13.84 11.20 -8.09
CA PRO A 19 -14.72 10.77 -9.17
C PRO A 19 -13.97 10.26 -10.41
N ASP A 20 -12.71 10.67 -10.60
CA ASP A 20 -11.78 10.18 -11.62
C ASP A 20 -11.52 8.67 -11.49
N LEU A 21 -11.57 8.13 -10.28
CA LEU A 21 -11.34 6.71 -9.99
C LEU A 21 -12.64 5.90 -9.87
N ALA A 22 -13.80 6.56 -9.81
CA ALA A 22 -15.09 5.90 -9.59
C ALA A 22 -15.53 4.99 -10.77
N GLY A 23 -14.99 5.22 -11.97
CA GLY A 23 -15.22 4.37 -13.14
C GLY A 23 -14.39 3.08 -13.16
N ALA A 24 -13.43 2.90 -12.26
CA ALA A 24 -12.55 1.74 -12.25
C ALA A 24 -13.26 0.47 -11.78
N ALA A 25 -12.92 -0.67 -12.37
CA ALA A 25 -13.44 -1.97 -11.95
C ALA A 25 -12.93 -2.31 -10.54
N VAL A 26 -13.84 -2.48 -9.57
CA VAL A 26 -13.50 -2.85 -8.19
C VAL A 26 -13.45 -4.37 -8.05
N ARG A 27 -12.28 -4.93 -7.74
CA ARG A 27 -12.07 -6.37 -7.50
C ARG A 27 -11.67 -6.65 -6.05
N GLU A 28 -12.18 -7.72 -5.47
CA GLU A 28 -11.73 -8.20 -4.16
C GLU A 28 -10.27 -8.65 -4.24
N VAL A 29 -9.47 -8.25 -3.25
CA VAL A 29 -8.15 -8.85 -3.03
C VAL A 29 -8.30 -9.79 -1.84
N ALA A 30 -8.09 -11.08 -2.07
CA ALA A 30 -8.03 -12.06 -1.00
C ALA A 30 -6.73 -11.84 -0.20
N GLY A 31 -6.82 -11.92 1.12
CA GLY A 31 -5.72 -11.59 2.01
C GLY A 31 -5.63 -10.10 2.36
N GLY A 32 -4.98 -9.83 3.49
CA GLY A 32 -4.92 -8.50 4.10
C GLY A 32 -5.25 -8.62 5.59
N GLY A 33 -4.28 -8.28 6.44
CA GLY A 33 -4.43 -8.30 7.90
C GLY A 33 -5.41 -7.24 8.38
N ASP A 34 -4.87 -6.12 8.88
CA ASP A 34 -5.65 -5.03 9.50
C ASP A 34 -6.51 -4.20 8.52
N ASP A 35 -6.41 -4.45 7.21
CA ASP A 35 -7.06 -3.67 6.16
C ASP A 35 -7.86 -4.57 5.19
N GLN A 36 -9.04 -4.10 4.76
CA GLN A 36 -9.72 -4.61 3.56
C GLN A 36 -9.13 -3.92 2.34
N GLN A 37 -8.57 -4.70 1.42
CA GLN A 37 -8.01 -4.19 0.18
C GLN A 37 -8.91 -4.55 -1.01
N ARG A 38 -9.12 -3.58 -1.92
CA ARG A 38 -9.84 -3.76 -3.17
C ARG A 38 -9.00 -3.18 -4.30
N ARG A 39 -8.81 -3.94 -5.38
CA ARG A 39 -8.10 -3.46 -6.57
C ARG A 39 -9.04 -2.59 -7.40
N LEU A 40 -8.53 -1.45 -7.88
CA LEU A 40 -9.23 -0.55 -8.79
C LEU A 40 -8.59 -0.64 -10.17
N GLY A 41 -9.27 -1.28 -11.12
CA GLY A 41 -8.71 -1.55 -12.43
C GLY A 41 -7.42 -2.38 -12.30
N ASP A 42 -6.34 -1.88 -12.87
CA ASP A 42 -5.06 -2.59 -12.89
C ASP A 42 -3.94 -1.93 -12.07
N GLU A 43 -4.05 -0.64 -11.75
CA GLU A 43 -2.94 0.18 -11.24
C GLU A 43 -3.04 0.52 -9.73
N PRO A 44 -4.16 1.04 -9.19
CA PRO A 44 -4.28 1.28 -7.76
C PRO A 44 -5.10 0.23 -6.98
N ALA A 45 -4.98 0.28 -5.66
CA ALA A 45 -5.84 -0.43 -4.72
C ALA A 45 -6.34 0.50 -3.60
N VAL A 46 -7.62 0.37 -3.25
CA VAL A 46 -8.22 0.98 -2.06
C VAL A 46 -7.94 0.09 -0.87
N ARG A 47 -7.52 0.71 0.24
CA ARG A 47 -7.37 0.06 1.54
C ARG A 47 -8.26 0.76 2.55
N MET A 48 -9.17 -0.01 3.14
CA MET A 48 -10.06 0.43 4.20
C MET A 48 -9.65 -0.22 5.52
N PRO A 49 -9.52 0.55 6.60
CA PRO A 49 -9.12 0.03 7.90
C PRO A 49 -10.22 -0.88 8.49
N ARG A 50 -9.85 -2.10 8.93
CA ARG A 50 -10.74 -2.99 9.69
C ARG A 50 -10.74 -2.67 11.19
N THR A 51 -9.57 -2.33 11.74
CA THR A 51 -9.38 -2.13 13.18
C THR A 51 -9.40 -0.66 13.57
N GLU A 52 -9.65 -0.33 14.84
CA GLU A 52 -9.69 1.05 15.35
C GLU A 52 -8.31 1.72 15.40
N ARG A 53 -7.23 0.93 15.47
CA ARG A 53 -5.84 1.42 15.54
C ARG A 53 -5.19 1.66 14.17
N ALA A 54 -5.81 1.18 13.09
CA ALA A 54 -5.30 1.32 11.74
C ALA A 54 -5.17 2.78 11.22
N PRO A 55 -6.06 3.74 11.58
CA PRO A 55 -5.99 5.11 11.06
C PRO A 55 -4.70 5.86 11.43
N ASP A 56 -4.22 5.75 12.67
CA ASP A 56 -3.03 6.49 13.12
C ASP A 56 -1.77 5.97 12.44
N ARG A 57 -1.60 4.64 12.40
CA ARG A 57 -0.53 4.00 11.62
C ARG A 57 -0.62 4.36 10.15
N ARG A 58 -1.84 4.46 9.60
CA ARG A 58 -2.02 4.81 8.19
C ARG A 58 -1.53 6.23 7.90
N ARG A 59 -1.80 7.19 8.79
CA ARG A 59 -1.31 8.58 8.64
C ARG A 59 0.21 8.63 8.61
N GLU A 60 0.87 7.90 9.50
CA GLU A 60 2.33 7.80 9.53
C GLU A 60 2.90 7.16 8.27
N LEU A 61 2.31 6.05 7.82
CA LEU A 61 2.70 5.38 6.58
C LEU A 61 2.54 6.31 5.37
N CYS A 62 1.42 7.02 5.26
CA CYS A 62 1.18 7.96 4.17
C CYS A 62 2.18 9.12 4.18
N ARG A 63 2.63 9.56 5.36
CA ARG A 63 3.63 10.63 5.51
C ARG A 63 5.02 10.18 5.05
N TRP A 64 5.44 8.97 5.43
CA TRP A 64 6.82 8.52 5.26
C TRP A 64 7.06 7.71 3.98
N LEU A 65 6.08 6.94 3.49
CA LEU A 65 6.25 6.07 2.32
C LEU A 65 6.72 6.81 1.07
N PRO A 66 6.18 7.99 0.70
CA PRO A 66 6.67 8.72 -0.47
C PRO A 66 8.16 9.11 -0.38
N ALA A 67 8.66 9.39 0.84
CA ALA A 67 10.05 9.73 1.07
C ALA A 67 10.97 8.50 1.12
N LEU A 68 10.45 7.36 1.57
CA LEU A 68 11.19 6.11 1.69
C LEU A 68 11.20 5.29 0.40
N SER A 69 10.10 5.29 -0.36
CA SER A 69 9.92 4.43 -1.54
C SER A 69 11.06 4.54 -2.58
N PRO A 70 11.54 5.74 -2.98
CA PRO A 70 12.66 5.86 -3.92
C PRO A 70 13.99 5.31 -3.37
N ARG A 71 14.03 5.04 -2.05
CA ARG A 71 15.20 4.57 -1.31
C ARG A 71 15.09 3.09 -0.96
N LEU A 72 14.05 2.40 -1.36
CA LEU A 72 13.91 0.97 -1.08
C LEU A 72 14.39 0.14 -2.29
N PRO A 73 15.12 -0.95 -2.07
CA PRO A 73 15.56 -1.86 -3.13
C PRO A 73 14.42 -2.69 -3.72
N ILE A 74 13.20 -2.58 -3.16
CA ILE A 74 12.02 -3.32 -3.58
C ILE A 74 10.85 -2.35 -3.84
N PRO A 75 9.94 -2.70 -4.77
CA PRO A 75 8.72 -1.93 -4.99
C PRO A 75 7.86 -1.96 -3.72
N VAL A 76 7.39 -0.79 -3.30
CA VAL A 76 6.47 -0.64 -2.17
C VAL A 76 5.22 0.14 -2.57
N PRO A 77 4.06 -0.13 -1.93
CA PRO A 77 2.86 0.66 -2.15
C PRO A 77 3.08 2.13 -1.75
N ASN A 78 2.70 3.05 -2.61
CA ASN A 78 2.74 4.48 -2.36
C ASN A 78 1.32 5.06 -2.28
N PRO A 79 1.03 5.97 -1.34
CA PRO A 79 -0.26 6.64 -1.27
C PRO A 79 -0.46 7.52 -2.51
N VAL A 80 -1.56 7.30 -3.22
CA VAL A 80 -1.99 8.09 -4.39
C VAL A 80 -3.03 9.12 -3.96
N ARG A 81 -3.99 8.72 -3.11
CA ARG A 81 -5.06 9.57 -2.58
C ARG A 81 -5.42 9.16 -1.16
N ILE A 82 -5.85 10.10 -0.34
CA ILE A 82 -6.37 9.86 1.01
C ILE A 82 -7.83 10.32 1.01
N GLY A 83 -8.72 9.43 1.44
CA GLY A 83 -10.13 9.73 1.61
C GLY A 83 -10.46 10.02 3.05
N GLU A 84 -11.32 11.02 3.25
CA GLU A 84 -11.85 11.42 4.54
C GLU A 84 -13.02 10.52 4.98
N PRO A 85 -13.33 10.47 6.29
CA PRO A 85 -14.50 9.76 6.78
C PRO A 85 -15.81 10.30 6.18
N SER A 86 -16.61 9.42 5.58
CA SER A 86 -17.98 9.71 5.15
C SER A 86 -18.87 8.47 5.38
N ALA A 87 -19.19 7.71 4.33
CA ALA A 87 -19.87 6.42 4.46
C ALA A 87 -18.98 5.35 5.13
N CYS A 88 -17.65 5.51 5.04
CA CYS A 88 -16.69 4.82 5.91
C CYS A 88 -16.38 5.74 7.10
N PRO A 89 -16.55 5.29 8.36
CA PRO A 89 -16.32 6.12 9.54
C PRO A 89 -14.83 6.43 9.79
N LYS A 90 -13.93 5.82 9.02
CA LYS A 90 -12.48 5.93 9.17
C LYS A 90 -11.85 6.41 7.87
N PRO A 91 -10.72 7.12 7.94
CA PRO A 91 -10.00 7.53 6.74
C PRO A 91 -9.53 6.29 5.97
N TRP A 92 -9.65 6.36 4.66
CA TRP A 92 -9.27 5.30 3.73
C TRP A 92 -8.20 5.82 2.78
N THR A 93 -7.52 4.92 2.06
CA THR A 93 -6.42 5.35 1.18
C THR A 93 -6.42 4.58 -0.12
N VAL A 94 -6.15 5.28 -1.21
CA VAL A 94 -5.80 4.70 -2.49
C VAL A 94 -4.27 4.61 -2.55
N MET A 95 -3.74 3.41 -2.73
CA MET A 95 -2.31 3.15 -2.84
C MET A 95 -1.98 2.55 -4.20
N THR A 96 -0.75 2.70 -4.68
CA THR A 96 -0.28 1.96 -5.87
C THR A 96 -0.32 0.46 -5.60
N TRP A 97 -0.67 -0.32 -6.63
CA TRP A 97 -0.61 -1.77 -6.57
C TRP A 97 0.83 -2.23 -6.78
N VAL A 98 1.30 -3.10 -5.89
CA VAL A 98 2.54 -3.85 -6.09
C VAL A 98 2.15 -5.30 -6.40
N PRO A 99 2.42 -5.80 -7.62
CA PRO A 99 2.18 -7.20 -7.93
C PRO A 99 3.00 -8.11 -7.02
N GLY A 100 2.33 -9.04 -6.36
CA GLY A 100 2.97 -10.03 -5.50
C GLY A 100 1.96 -10.93 -4.83
N GLU A 101 2.42 -12.10 -4.40
CA GLU A 101 1.66 -13.01 -3.55
C GLU A 101 2.10 -12.83 -2.09
N PRO A 102 1.17 -12.74 -1.13
CA PRO A 102 1.52 -12.71 0.28
C PRO A 102 2.41 -13.89 0.69
N MET A 103 3.52 -13.62 1.40
CA MET A 103 4.49 -14.65 1.77
C MET A 103 3.97 -15.67 2.79
N ASP A 104 2.87 -15.41 3.48
CA ASP A 104 2.19 -16.35 4.39
C ASP A 104 1.59 -17.57 3.66
N HIS A 105 1.48 -17.51 2.33
CA HIS A 105 1.05 -18.62 1.48
C HIS A 105 2.20 -19.27 0.69
N ALA A 106 3.40 -18.69 0.70
CA ALA A 106 4.54 -19.16 -0.09
C ALA A 106 5.55 -19.95 0.75
N SER A 107 5.96 -21.13 0.27
CA SER A 107 7.08 -21.87 0.85
C SER A 107 8.37 -21.06 0.63
N ILE A 108 9.04 -20.63 1.71
CA ILE A 108 10.31 -19.88 1.63
C ILE A 108 11.39 -20.81 1.06
N SER A 109 11.51 -20.84 -0.26
CA SER A 109 12.52 -21.67 -0.96
C SER A 109 13.77 -20.88 -1.32
N ARG A 110 13.82 -19.56 -1.05
CA ARG A 110 14.95 -18.68 -1.38
C ARG A 110 15.21 -17.67 -0.25
N GLY A 111 16.00 -18.05 0.75
CA GLY A 111 16.40 -17.17 1.85
C GLY A 111 17.41 -16.08 1.46
N ASP A 112 18.33 -16.39 0.54
CA ASP A 112 19.45 -15.50 0.22
C ASP A 112 19.02 -14.14 -0.39
N PRO A 113 18.09 -14.06 -1.36
CA PRO A 113 17.71 -12.78 -1.95
C PRO A 113 16.96 -11.85 -0.98
N ALA A 114 16.20 -12.42 -0.03
CA ALA A 114 15.50 -11.65 0.99
C ALA A 114 16.47 -11.07 2.02
N ALA A 115 17.48 -11.86 2.42
CA ALA A 115 18.54 -11.43 3.33
C ALA A 115 19.37 -10.30 2.71
N ASP A 116 19.75 -10.41 1.44
CA ASP A 116 20.49 -9.36 0.71
C ASP A 116 19.70 -8.05 0.61
N THR A 117 18.41 -8.14 0.33
CA THR A 117 17.50 -7.00 0.26
C THR A 117 17.42 -6.27 1.61
N LEU A 118 17.31 -7.01 2.71
CA LEU A 118 17.29 -6.44 4.05
C LEU A 118 18.65 -5.81 4.42
N ALA A 119 19.76 -6.46 4.08
CA ALA A 119 21.09 -5.91 4.29
C ALA A 119 21.28 -4.59 3.53
N ALA A 120 20.80 -4.50 2.29
CA ALA A 120 20.84 -3.28 1.48
C ALA A 120 19.99 -2.15 2.07
N PHE A 121 18.91 -2.46 2.80
CA PHE A 121 18.12 -1.45 3.52
C PHE A 121 18.91 -0.82 4.69
N HIS A 122 19.72 -1.61 5.41
CA HIS A 122 20.52 -1.15 6.56
C HIS A 122 21.90 -0.61 6.19
N ALA A 123 22.40 -0.87 4.98
CA ALA A 123 23.71 -0.42 4.56
C ALA A 123 23.77 1.12 4.46
N PRO A 124 24.79 1.76 5.04
CA PRO A 124 25.01 3.19 4.84
C PRO A 124 25.22 3.46 3.35
N ARG A 125 24.43 4.39 2.79
CA ARG A 125 24.64 4.87 1.42
C ARG A 125 25.94 5.65 1.39
N GLY A 126 27.03 4.96 1.05
CA GLY A 126 28.39 5.49 1.10
C GLY A 126 28.54 6.78 0.31
N GLY A 127 28.84 7.87 1.03
CA GLY A 127 29.49 9.04 0.47
C GLY A 127 30.99 8.78 0.33
N ALA A 128 31.47 8.92 -0.90
CA ALA A 128 32.87 9.08 -1.32
C ALA A 128 33.87 7.95 -0.96
N ARG A 129 34.16 7.11 -1.98
CA ARG A 129 35.51 6.57 -2.15
C ARG A 129 36.49 7.76 -2.24
N ARG A 130 37.23 8.06 -1.18
CA ARG A 130 38.48 8.85 -1.33
C ARG A 130 39.42 8.01 -2.19
N ARG A 131 39.67 8.48 -3.42
CA ARG A 131 40.76 7.97 -4.23
C ARG A 131 42.05 8.12 -3.43
N ALA A 132 42.83 7.05 -3.40
CA ALA A 132 44.23 7.12 -3.05
C ALA A 132 44.91 8.15 -3.96
N HIS A 133 45.58 9.12 -3.36
CA HIS A 133 46.68 9.83 -3.99
C HIS A 133 47.83 9.83 -2.98
N GLN A 134 48.86 9.08 -3.37
CA GLN A 134 50.30 9.23 -3.13
C GLN A 134 50.74 9.69 -1.73
#